data_AF-V4Y0Z1-F1
#
_entry.id   AF-V4Y0Z1-F1
#
_cell.length_a   1.000
_cell.length_b   1.000
_cell.length_c   1.000
_cell.angle_alpha   90.00
_cell.angle_beta   90.00
_cell.angle_gamma   90.00
#
_symmetry.space_group_name_H-M   'P 1'
#
loop_
_entity.id
_entity.type
_entity.pdbx_description
1 polymer ?
#
loop_
_entity_poly.entity_id
_entity_poly.type
_entity_poly.pdbx_seq_one_letter_code
_entity_poly.pdbx_strand_id
1 'polypeptide(L)'
;AVAPGLGGLRGTADAVLVDCPGGAGPDAAAPLRAVDAALVVTTAEPRALRNATKTAATARALGTAVAGAVLTRARRAPDGLAALLDCPALGAVPDVDPPVLPDPDARGAYRRIARQLIRGGPCQEI
;
A
#
# COMPACT_ATOMS: atom_id res chain seq x y z
N ALA A 1 -10.84 17.25 10.42
CA ALA A 1 -10.15 16.28 11.29
C ALA A 1 -10.47 14.88 10.77
N VAL A 2 -9.50 14.18 10.16
CA VAL A 2 -9.72 12.84 9.58
C VAL A 2 -9.76 11.76 10.67
N ALA A 3 -8.97 11.94 11.73
CA ALA A 3 -8.82 10.95 12.81
C ALA A 3 -10.12 10.61 13.59
N PRO A 4 -10.99 11.57 13.97
CA PRO A 4 -12.23 11.24 14.70
C PRO A 4 -13.21 10.42 13.85
N GLY A 5 -13.28 10.69 12.54
CA GLY A 5 -14.15 9.96 11.62
C GLY A 5 -13.69 8.52 11.38
N LEU A 6 -12.38 8.32 11.20
CA LEU A 6 -11.82 6.97 11.03
C LEU A 6 -11.93 6.12 12.30
N GLY A 7 -11.81 6.73 13.49
CA GLY A 7 -11.97 6.02 14.77
C GLY A 7 -13.33 5.32 14.90
N GLY A 8 -14.40 5.93 14.36
CA GLY A 8 -15.75 5.36 14.38
C GLY A 8 -15.95 4.14 13.46
N LEU A 9 -14.99 3.83 12.58
CA LEU A 9 -15.03 2.63 11.73
C LEU A 9 -14.36 1.41 12.39
N ARG A 10 -13.72 1.57 13.56
CA ARG A 10 -13.08 0.46 14.25
C ARG A 10 -14.14 -0.58 14.67
N GLY A 11 -13.93 -1.83 14.26
CA GLY A 11 -14.82 -2.95 14.58
C GLY A 11 -16.09 -3.05 13.73
N THR A 12 -16.29 -2.20 12.71
CA THR A 12 -17.47 -2.26 11.83
C THR A 12 -17.28 -3.15 10.60
N ALA A 13 -16.04 -3.53 10.30
CA ALA A 13 -15.67 -4.40 9.18
C ALA A 13 -14.39 -5.19 9.51
N ASP A 14 -14.15 -6.28 8.77
CA ASP A 14 -12.92 -7.07 8.90
C ASP A 14 -11.67 -6.27 8.48
N ALA A 15 -11.84 -5.32 7.54
CA ALA A 15 -10.79 -4.43 7.08
C ALA A 15 -11.37 -3.10 6.57
N VAL A 16 -10.63 -2.01 6.79
CA VAL A 16 -10.95 -0.67 6.27
C VAL A 16 -9.79 -0.20 5.39
N LEU A 17 -10.08 0.12 4.13
CA LEU A 17 -9.11 0.74 3.21
C LEU A 17 -9.31 2.25 3.21
N VAL A 18 -8.23 2.98 3.50
CA VAL A 18 -8.22 4.44 3.49
C VAL A 18 -7.36 4.91 2.32
N ASP A 19 -7.99 5.53 1.33
CA ASP A 19 -7.25 6.17 0.25
C ASP A 19 -6.52 7.42 0.80
N CYS A 20 -5.21 7.47 0.59
CA CYS A 20 -4.32 8.44 1.22
C CYS A 20 -3.63 9.28 0.16
N PRO A 21 -3.46 10.59 0.38
CA PRO A 21 -2.58 11.41 -0.44
C PRO A 21 -1.16 10.84 -0.46
N GLY A 22 -0.53 10.86 -1.64
CA GLY A 22 0.86 10.47 -1.78
C GLY A 22 1.83 11.47 -1.13
N GLY A 23 3.07 11.04 -0.90
CA GLY A 23 4.14 11.90 -0.43
C GLY A 23 4.36 11.87 1.09
N ALA A 24 4.75 13.02 1.66
CA ALA A 24 5.20 13.16 3.04
C ALA A 24 4.69 14.45 3.70
N GLY A 25 3.73 15.13 3.07
CA GLY A 25 3.13 16.36 3.59
C GLY A 25 2.10 16.09 4.68
N PRO A 26 1.56 17.15 5.32
CA PRO A 26 0.53 17.05 6.35
C PRO A 26 -0.69 16.22 5.92
N ASP A 27 -1.10 16.36 4.65
CA ASP A 27 -2.25 15.65 4.10
C ASP A 27 -2.04 14.13 4.01
N ALA A 28 -0.80 13.68 3.77
CA ALA A 28 -0.44 12.27 3.84
C ALA A 28 -0.26 11.81 5.29
N ALA A 29 0.28 12.67 6.15
CA ALA A 29 0.59 12.34 7.54
C ALA A 29 -0.65 12.18 8.43
N ALA A 30 -1.75 12.88 8.13
CA ALA A 30 -2.98 12.80 8.91
C ALA A 30 -3.65 11.40 8.87
N PRO A 31 -3.93 10.79 7.70
CA PRO A 31 -4.47 9.43 7.65
C PRO A 31 -3.46 8.38 8.10
N LEU A 32 -2.16 8.56 7.84
CA LEU A 32 -1.13 7.60 8.28
C LEU A 32 -1.14 7.39 9.81
N ARG A 33 -1.34 8.46 10.60
CA ARG A 33 -1.44 8.36 12.06
C ARG A 33 -2.70 7.64 12.56
N ALA A 34 -3.70 7.43 11.71
CA ALA A 34 -4.99 6.87 12.11
C ALA A 34 -5.18 5.40 11.71
N VAL A 35 -4.31 4.87 10.85
CA VAL A 35 -4.37 3.50 10.32
C VAL A 35 -3.35 2.59 11.01
N ASP A 36 -3.64 1.29 11.03
CA ASP A 36 -2.76 0.31 11.68
C ASP A 36 -1.56 -0.06 10.78
N ALA A 37 -1.70 0.05 9.46
CA ALA A 37 -0.62 -0.17 8.51
C ALA A 37 -0.83 0.61 7.19
N ALA A 38 0.26 0.86 6.47
CA ALA A 38 0.28 1.51 5.17
C ALA A 38 0.69 0.55 4.05
N LEU A 39 0.00 0.63 2.91
CA LEU A 39 0.36 -0.04 1.66
C LEU A 39 0.93 1.00 0.69
N VAL A 40 2.17 0.84 0.26
CA VAL A 40 2.83 1.80 -0.63
C VAL A 40 2.59 1.42 -2.09
N VAL A 41 2.00 2.31 -2.86
CA VAL A 41 1.74 2.11 -4.29
C VAL A 41 2.69 2.96 -5.12
N THR A 42 3.34 2.37 -6.12
CA THR A 42 4.28 3.08 -6.99
C THR A 42 4.30 2.49 -8.40
N THR A 43 5.12 3.06 -9.28
CA THR A 43 5.44 2.49 -10.60
C THR A 43 6.94 2.20 -10.68
N ALA A 44 7.38 1.51 -11.73
CA ALA A 44 8.80 1.22 -11.93
C ALA A 44 9.65 2.46 -12.31
N GLU A 45 9.04 3.63 -12.45
CA GLU A 45 9.75 4.86 -12.81
C GLU A 45 10.68 5.31 -11.66
N PRO A 46 11.95 5.66 -11.93
CA PRO A 46 12.91 6.01 -10.87
C PRO A 46 12.45 7.13 -9.94
N ARG A 47 11.69 8.12 -10.45
CA ARG A 47 11.13 9.20 -9.64
C ARG A 47 10.00 8.72 -8.73
N ALA A 48 9.14 7.83 -9.24
CA ALA A 48 8.06 7.24 -8.45
C ALA A 48 8.61 6.35 -7.33
N LEU A 49 9.66 5.57 -7.62
CA LEU A 49 10.36 4.76 -6.62
C LEU A 49 10.97 5.63 -5.51
N ARG A 50 11.69 6.71 -5.84
CA ARG A 50 12.23 7.65 -4.83
C ARG A 50 11.15 8.26 -3.95
N ASN A 51 10.03 8.67 -4.56
CA ASN A 51 8.90 9.21 -3.81
C ASN A 51 8.29 8.16 -2.88
N ALA A 52 8.14 6.93 -3.35
CA ALA A 52 7.65 5.81 -2.56
C ALA A 52 8.57 5.48 -1.38
N THR A 53 9.90 5.49 -1.56
CA THR A 53 10.87 5.35 -0.47
C THR A 53 10.64 6.43 0.59
N LYS A 54 10.45 7.69 0.17
CA LYS A 54 10.17 8.81 1.09
C LYS A 54 8.84 8.63 1.84
N THR A 55 7.79 8.21 1.16
CA THR A 55 6.49 7.93 1.78
C THR A 55 6.58 6.77 2.77
N ALA A 56 7.26 5.67 2.43
CA ALA A 56 7.48 4.54 3.33
C ALA A 56 8.25 4.97 4.60
N ALA A 57 9.32 5.75 4.44
CA ALA A 57 10.06 6.31 5.56
C ALA A 57 9.20 7.23 6.44
N THR A 58 8.31 8.01 5.82
CA THR A 58 7.38 8.89 6.56
C THR A 58 6.38 8.08 7.37
N ALA A 59 5.80 7.01 6.82
CA ALA A 59 4.90 6.12 7.56
C ALA A 59 5.60 5.54 8.80
N ARG A 60 6.83 5.01 8.63
CA ARG A 60 7.63 4.49 9.76
C ARG A 60 7.93 5.57 10.81
N ALA A 61 8.32 6.77 10.38
CA ALA A 61 8.60 7.88 11.29
C ALA A 61 7.36 8.33 12.09
N LEU A 62 6.16 8.05 11.59
CA LEU A 62 4.89 8.30 12.26
C LEU A 62 4.41 7.13 13.13
N GLY A 63 5.17 6.03 13.20
CA GLY A 63 4.80 4.83 13.94
C GLY A 63 3.85 3.89 13.18
N THR A 64 3.60 4.13 11.90
CA THR A 64 2.72 3.31 11.06
C THR A 64 3.54 2.22 10.37
N ALA A 65 3.18 0.96 10.56
CA ALA A 65 3.84 -0.16 9.89
C ALA A 65 3.63 -0.08 8.37
N VAL A 66 4.64 -0.48 7.58
CA VAL A 66 4.50 -0.60 6.12
C VAL A 66 4.22 -2.06 5.78
N ALA A 67 2.96 -2.40 5.49
CA ALA A 67 2.52 -3.77 5.19
C ALA A 67 3.15 -4.33 3.90
N GLY A 68 3.55 -3.45 2.99
CA GLY A 68 4.29 -3.80 1.79
C GLY A 68 4.16 -2.75 0.69
N ALA A 69 4.65 -3.11 -0.49
CA ALA A 69 4.62 -2.29 -1.69
C ALA A 69 3.99 -3.01 -2.88
N VAL A 70 3.26 -2.25 -3.69
CA VAL A 70 2.65 -2.71 -4.94
C VAL A 70 3.16 -1.84 -6.09
N LEU A 71 3.64 -2.48 -7.16
CA LEU A 71 3.89 -1.80 -8.42
C LEU A 71 2.62 -1.79 -9.28
N THR A 72 2.33 -0.65 -9.87
CA THR A 72 1.32 -0.49 -10.90
C THR A 72 2.00 -0.22 -12.24
N ARG A 73 1.26 -0.47 -13.33
CA ARG A 73 1.76 -0.35 -14.70
C ARG A 73 3.01 -1.22 -14.94
N ALA A 74 3.06 -2.40 -14.33
CA ALA A 74 4.18 -3.32 -14.46
C ALA A 74 3.73 -4.78 -14.35
N ARG A 75 4.32 -5.67 -15.14
CA ARG A 75 4.03 -7.13 -15.07
C ARG A 75 4.83 -7.86 -13.99
N ARG A 76 5.98 -7.31 -13.58
CA ARG A 76 6.81 -7.84 -12.50
C ARG A 76 7.40 -6.72 -11.65
N ALA A 77 7.64 -7.01 -10.37
CA ALA A 77 8.47 -6.17 -9.53
C ALA A 77 9.95 -6.32 -9.94
N PRO A 78 10.75 -5.24 -9.94
CA PRO A 78 12.18 -5.34 -10.17
C PRO A 78 12.88 -6.00 -8.98
N ASP A 79 13.98 -6.69 -9.29
CA ASP A 79 14.85 -7.28 -8.26
C ASP A 79 15.40 -6.16 -7.36
N GLY A 80 15.32 -6.34 -6.04
CA GLY A 80 15.75 -5.34 -5.07
C GLY A 80 14.71 -4.30 -4.65
N LEU A 81 13.47 -4.33 -5.18
CA LEU A 81 12.40 -3.43 -4.74
C LEU A 81 12.16 -3.48 -3.23
N ALA A 82 12.10 -4.70 -2.68
CA ALA A 82 11.84 -4.90 -1.26
C ALA A 82 12.93 -4.25 -0.39
N ALA A 83 14.19 -4.36 -0.82
CA ALA A 83 15.32 -3.70 -0.16
C ALA A 83 15.26 -2.17 -0.31
N LEU A 84 14.91 -1.67 -1.49
CA LEU A 84 14.80 -0.23 -1.76
C LEU A 84 13.73 0.46 -0.91
N LEU A 85 12.60 -0.20 -0.70
CA LEU A 85 11.47 0.33 0.07
C LEU A 85 11.50 -0.10 1.53
N ASP A 86 12.41 -1.01 1.91
CA ASP A 86 12.53 -1.60 3.23
C ASP A 86 11.22 -2.31 3.68
N CYS A 87 10.50 -2.91 2.75
CA CYS A 87 9.24 -3.60 2.99
C CYS A 87 8.97 -4.71 1.97
N PRO A 88 8.05 -5.66 2.26
CA PRO A 88 7.71 -6.72 1.32
C PRO A 88 7.15 -6.18 0.00
N ALA A 89 7.63 -6.70 -1.13
CA ALA A 89 7.00 -6.47 -2.42
C ALA A 89 5.81 -7.45 -2.60
N LEU A 90 4.58 -6.95 -2.51
CA LEU A 90 3.36 -7.78 -2.57
C LEU A 90 2.94 -8.13 -4.00
N GLY A 91 3.55 -7.50 -5.00
CA GLY A 91 3.35 -7.83 -6.41
C GLY A 91 3.30 -6.62 -7.32
N ALA A 92 2.96 -6.90 -8.58
CA ALA A 92 2.81 -5.90 -9.62
C ALA A 92 1.48 -6.10 -10.37
N VAL A 93 0.87 -5.00 -10.78
CA VAL A 93 -0.36 -4.94 -11.57
C VAL A 93 -0.01 -4.39 -12.96
N PRO A 94 -0.35 -5.11 -14.05
CA PRO A 94 -0.07 -4.65 -15.41
C PRO A 94 -0.85 -3.37 -15.73
N ASP A 95 -0.35 -2.61 -16.71
CA ASP A 95 -1.12 -1.54 -17.33
C ASP A 95 -2.13 -2.18 -18.28
N VAL A 96 -3.41 -1.81 -18.14
CA VAL A 96 -4.51 -2.36 -18.93
C VAL A 96 -5.50 -1.24 -19.25
N ASP A 97 -6.17 -1.35 -20.39
CA ASP A 97 -7.20 -0.39 -20.77
C ASP A 97 -8.46 -0.56 -19.89
N PRO A 98 -9.17 0.54 -19.58
CA PRO A 98 -10.43 0.46 -18.87
C PRO A 98 -11.51 -0.26 -19.71
N PRO A 99 -12.40 -1.04 -19.08
CA PRO A 99 -12.51 -1.26 -17.64
C PRO A 99 -11.46 -2.25 -17.10
N VAL A 100 -10.80 -1.86 -16.00
CA VAL A 100 -9.65 -2.60 -15.43
C VAL A 100 -10.04 -3.97 -14.85
N LEU A 101 -11.13 -4.05 -14.08
CA LEU A 101 -11.47 -5.27 -13.33
C LEU A 101 -11.92 -6.48 -14.17
N PRO A 102 -12.57 -6.31 -15.33
CA PRO A 102 -12.83 -7.40 -16.27
C PRO A 102 -11.57 -8.04 -16.86
N ASP A 103 -10.44 -7.32 -16.93
CA ASP A 103 -9.20 -7.89 -17.44
C ASP A 103 -8.67 -9.01 -16.51
N PRO A 104 -8.44 -10.22 -17.04
CA PRO A 104 -8.07 -11.38 -16.23
C PRO A 104 -6.67 -11.25 -15.61
N ASP A 105 -5.73 -10.56 -16.27
CA ASP A 105 -4.38 -10.36 -15.77
C ASP A 105 -4.39 -9.37 -14.59
N ALA A 106 -5.08 -8.24 -14.74
CA ALA A 106 -5.22 -7.24 -13.69
C ALA A 106 -5.99 -7.82 -12.48
N ARG A 107 -7.13 -8.48 -12.72
CA ARG A 107 -7.90 -9.14 -11.66
C ARG A 107 -7.09 -10.22 -10.95
N GLY A 108 -6.33 -11.03 -11.69
CA GLY A 108 -5.43 -12.04 -11.16
C GLY A 108 -4.35 -11.44 -10.26
N ALA A 109 -3.74 -10.32 -10.70
CA ALA A 109 -2.76 -9.58 -9.93
C ALA A 109 -3.33 -9.04 -8.62
N TYR A 110 -4.46 -8.33 -8.65
CA TYR A 110 -5.12 -7.83 -7.44
C TYR A 110 -5.48 -8.95 -6.46
N ARG A 111 -6.00 -10.10 -6.94
CA ARG A 111 -6.31 -11.24 -6.06
C ARG A 111 -5.07 -11.87 -5.43
N ARG A 112 -3.90 -11.84 -6.09
CA ARG A 112 -2.64 -12.31 -5.49
C ARG A 112 -2.16 -11.34 -4.41
N ILE A 113 -2.13 -10.05 -4.73
CA ILE A 113 -1.72 -8.97 -3.80
C ILE A 113 -2.60 -8.99 -2.55
N ALA A 114 -3.93 -9.03 -2.70
CA ALA A 114 -4.85 -9.06 -1.57
C ALA A 114 -4.63 -10.28 -0.67
N ARG A 115 -4.38 -11.47 -1.25
CA ARG A 115 -4.06 -12.68 -0.48
C ARG A 115 -2.74 -12.55 0.28
N GLN A 116 -1.73 -11.93 -0.31
CA GLN A 116 -0.46 -11.69 0.39
C GLN A 116 -0.61 -10.67 1.50
N LEU A 117 -1.37 -9.60 1.27
CA LEU A 117 -1.65 -8.57 2.27
C LEU A 117 -2.38 -9.16 3.49
N ILE A 118 -3.40 -9.99 3.26
CA ILE A 118 -4.16 -10.64 4.36
C ILE A 118 -3.28 -11.63 5.13
N ARG A 119 -2.40 -12.38 4.45
CA ARG A 119 -1.49 -13.34 5.09
C ARG A 119 -0.32 -12.67 5.84
N GLY A 120 0.11 -11.50 5.37
CA GLY A 120 1.20 -10.72 5.92
C GLY A 120 0.77 -9.61 6.88
N GLY A 121 -0.53 -9.54 7.23
CA GLY A 121 -1.01 -8.64 8.27
C GLY A 121 -0.24 -8.85 9.58
N PRO A 122 -0.16 -7.83 10.46
CA PRO A 122 0.49 -7.99 11.75
C PRO A 122 -0.08 -9.23 12.43
N CYS A 123 0.78 -10.21 12.69
CA CYS A 123 0.41 -11.47 13.31
C CYS A 123 -0.44 -11.16 14.55
N GLN A 124 -1.65 -11.71 14.55
CA GLN A 124 -2.49 -11.82 15.71
C GLN A 124 -1.69 -12.56 16.79
N GLU A 125 -1.57 -11.97 17.98
CA GLU A 125 -1.15 -12.72 19.17
C GLU A 125 -2.16 -13.87 19.37
N ILE A 126 -1.65 -15.11 19.37
CA ILE A 126 -2.26 -16.27 20.03
C ILE A 126 -1.53 -16.43 21.36
#